data_AF-A0A8J5NVP9-F1
#
_entry.id   AF-A0A8J5NVP9-F1
#
_cell.length_a   1.000
_cell.length_b   1.000
_cell.length_c   1.000
_cell.angle_alpha   90.00
_cell.angle_beta   90.00
_cell.angle_gamma   90.00
#
_symmetry.space_group_name_H-M   'P 1'
#
loop_
_entity.id
_entity.type
_entity.pdbx_description
1 polymer ?
#
loop_
_entity_poly.entity_id
_entity_poly.type
_entity_poly.pdbx_seq_one_letter_code
_entity_poly.pdbx_strand_id
1 'polypeptide(L)'
;MRMYRWTYTEPQRDSSFDAGIVIHEYTHGLSSRLTGGPDNSGCLPGGESGGMGEGWGDFMATVIHIQPKDTRSTDQVMGDWIYNKPAGIRAYPYSTSLTTSPYTSKSVDSLSGVHDMGNYWATVLYEVMWNLIDKHGKNDADIPKFSNGVPTDGKYLAMKLVVDEMTLQVP
;
A
#
# COMPACT_ATOMS: atom_id res chain seq x y z
N MET A 1 3.87 -11.77 12.28
CA MET A 1 3.16 -10.56 12.72
C MET A 1 3.29 -10.42 14.23
N ARG A 2 3.74 -9.26 14.71
CA ARG A 2 3.77 -8.89 16.13
C ARG A 2 3.13 -7.52 16.24
N MET A 3 1.96 -7.44 16.87
CA MET A 3 1.24 -6.17 17.06
C MET A 3 1.58 -5.58 18.43
N TYR A 4 1.66 -4.26 18.51
CA TYR A 4 2.06 -3.56 19.73
C TYR A 4 1.07 -2.47 20.14
N ARG A 5 1.08 -2.13 21.44
CA ARG A 5 0.45 -0.90 21.92
C ARG A 5 1.37 0.28 21.66
N TRP A 6 0.81 1.38 21.18
CA TRP A 6 1.52 2.62 20.88
C TRP A 6 1.25 3.65 21.97
N THR A 7 2.29 4.39 22.35
CA THR A 7 2.28 5.28 23.52
C THR A 7 2.19 6.77 23.15
N TYR A 8 1.59 7.09 22.00
CA TYR A 8 1.42 8.46 21.50
C TYR A 8 0.12 9.14 21.96
N THR A 9 -0.71 8.44 22.73
CA THR A 9 -1.99 8.91 23.27
C THR A 9 -2.22 8.46 24.69
N GLU A 10 -3.16 9.13 25.37
CA GLU A 10 -3.73 8.70 26.64
C GLU A 10 -5.27 8.64 26.49
N PRO A 11 -5.90 7.45 26.60
CA PRO A 11 -5.28 6.14 26.77
C PRO A 11 -4.45 5.71 25.57
N GLN A 12 -3.49 4.81 25.78
CA GLN A 12 -2.70 4.18 24.72
C GLN A 12 -3.60 3.48 23.70
N ARG A 13 -3.23 3.54 22.41
CA ARG A 13 -3.94 2.85 21.33
C ARG A 13 -3.23 1.53 21.00
N ASP A 14 -4.00 0.47 20.75
CA ASP A 14 -3.47 -0.84 20.37
C ASP A 14 -3.55 -1.00 18.84
N SER A 15 -2.39 -1.25 18.20
CA SER A 15 -2.30 -1.37 16.74
C SER A 15 -3.11 -2.53 16.17
N SER A 16 -3.54 -3.48 17.01
CA SER A 16 -4.47 -4.55 16.62
C SER A 16 -5.84 -4.01 16.16
N PHE A 17 -6.20 -2.78 16.54
CA PHE A 17 -7.42 -2.09 16.09
C PHE A 17 -7.19 -1.13 14.91
N ASP A 18 -5.95 -0.97 14.47
CA ASP A 18 -5.63 -0.26 13.24
C ASP A 18 -5.52 -1.27 12.09
N ALA A 19 -6.60 -1.41 11.33
CA ALA A 19 -6.66 -2.38 10.23
C ALA A 19 -5.56 -2.14 9.18
N GLY A 20 -5.11 -0.89 9.00
CA GLY A 20 -4.07 -0.55 8.05
C GLY A 20 -2.74 -1.16 8.45
N ILE A 21 -2.40 -1.12 9.74
CA ILE A 21 -1.18 -1.74 10.27
C ILE A 21 -1.27 -3.27 10.15
N VAL A 22 -2.40 -3.88 10.51
CA VAL A 22 -2.57 -5.34 10.37
C VAL A 22 -2.41 -5.79 8.91
N ILE A 23 -3.03 -5.09 7.97
CA ILE A 23 -2.95 -5.41 6.53
C ILE A 23 -1.53 -5.21 6.01
N HIS A 24 -0.85 -4.12 6.39
CA HIS A 24 0.53 -3.86 6.01
C HIS A 24 1.44 -5.03 6.42
N GLU A 25 1.38 -5.43 7.69
CA GLU A 25 2.18 -6.53 8.24
C GLU A 25 1.86 -7.89 7.61
N TYR A 26 0.58 -8.13 7.28
CA TYR A 26 0.19 -9.35 6.56
C TYR A 26 0.76 -9.36 5.13
N THR A 27 0.79 -8.18 4.49
CA THR A 27 1.25 -8.03 3.12
C THR A 27 2.76 -8.29 2.98
N HIS A 28 3.58 -8.06 4.01
CA HIS A 28 4.96 -8.56 4.00
C HIS A 28 5.05 -10.06 3.78
N GLY A 29 4.14 -10.84 4.40
CA GLY A 29 4.07 -12.28 4.20
C GLY A 29 3.63 -12.66 2.79
N LEU A 30 2.70 -11.89 2.21
CA LEU A 30 2.25 -12.05 0.83
C LEU A 30 3.39 -11.79 -0.16
N SER A 31 3.99 -10.60 -0.13
CA SER A 31 5.04 -10.21 -1.07
C SER A 31 6.28 -11.10 -0.94
N SER A 32 6.74 -11.38 0.28
CA SER A 32 7.92 -12.24 0.50
C SER A 32 7.73 -13.70 0.07
N ARG A 33 6.49 -14.18 -0.06
CA ARG A 33 6.20 -15.55 -0.50
C ARG A 33 5.98 -15.65 -2.02
N LEU A 34 5.50 -14.58 -2.64
CA LEU A 34 5.25 -14.59 -4.08
C LEU A 34 6.52 -14.23 -4.86
N THR A 35 7.28 -13.22 -4.40
CA THR A 35 8.51 -12.79 -5.05
C THR A 35 9.59 -13.88 -4.98
N GLY A 36 10.07 -14.34 -6.14
CA GLY A 36 11.08 -15.39 -6.22
C GLY A 36 10.59 -16.80 -5.89
N GLY A 37 9.28 -16.97 -5.68
CA GLY A 37 8.63 -18.25 -5.43
C GLY A 37 8.55 -18.67 -3.95
N PRO A 38 7.64 -19.60 -3.63
CA PRO A 38 7.23 -19.89 -2.24
C PRO A 38 8.33 -20.46 -1.34
N ASP A 39 9.37 -21.07 -1.93
CA ASP A 39 10.49 -21.69 -1.20
C ASP A 39 11.64 -20.70 -0.91
N ASN A 40 11.55 -19.43 -1.37
CA ASN A 40 12.60 -18.43 -1.18
C ASN A 40 12.05 -17.13 -0.56
N SER A 41 12.26 -16.94 0.74
CA SER A 41 11.87 -15.72 1.45
C SER A 41 12.96 -14.62 1.46
N GLY A 42 14.02 -14.79 0.66
CA GLY A 42 15.19 -13.89 0.64
C GLY A 42 15.16 -12.83 -0.46
N CYS A 43 14.04 -12.69 -1.19
CA CYS A 43 13.98 -11.91 -2.42
C CYS A 43 13.65 -10.42 -2.24
N LEU A 44 13.29 -9.98 -1.04
CA LEU A 44 13.07 -8.57 -0.69
C LEU A 44 13.96 -8.15 0.50
N PRO A 45 15.30 -8.34 0.44
CA PRO A 45 16.18 -8.29 1.61
C PRO A 45 16.40 -6.87 2.18
N GLY A 46 16.12 -5.82 1.41
CA GLY A 46 16.40 -4.42 1.78
C GLY A 46 16.63 -3.53 0.56
N GLY A 47 17.14 -2.31 0.80
CA GLY A 47 17.33 -1.32 -0.27
C GLY A 47 16.04 -1.10 -1.07
N GLU A 48 16.16 -0.97 -2.40
CA GLU A 48 15.01 -0.75 -3.29
C GLU A 48 13.98 -1.89 -3.22
N SER A 49 14.43 -3.16 -3.24
CA SER A 49 13.54 -4.32 -3.14
C SER A 49 12.75 -4.37 -1.83
N GLY A 50 13.41 -4.11 -0.69
CA GLY A 50 12.75 -3.99 0.60
C GLY A 50 11.82 -2.78 0.65
N GLY A 51 12.20 -1.69 -0.02
CA GLY A 51 11.37 -0.52 -0.19
C GLY A 51 10.08 -0.80 -0.95
N MET A 52 10.14 -1.55 -2.05
CA MET A 52 8.93 -2.03 -2.72
C MET A 52 8.10 -2.93 -1.80
N GLY A 53 8.75 -3.76 -0.97
CA GLY A 53 8.16 -4.51 0.14
C GLY A 53 7.25 -3.68 1.04
N GLU A 54 7.78 -2.58 1.57
CA GLU A 54 7.06 -1.59 2.38
C GLU A 54 5.92 -0.92 1.59
N GLY A 55 6.19 -0.55 0.34
CA GLY A 55 5.23 0.11 -0.53
C GLY A 55 4.03 -0.76 -0.89
N TRP A 56 4.21 -2.07 -1.13
CA TRP A 56 3.10 -2.98 -1.34
C TRP A 56 2.25 -3.12 -0.08
N GLY A 57 2.85 -3.16 1.11
CA GLY A 57 2.13 -3.19 2.39
C GLY A 57 1.23 -1.98 2.57
N ASP A 58 1.79 -0.79 2.34
CA ASP A 58 1.05 0.47 2.38
C ASP A 58 -0.04 0.54 1.31
N PHE A 59 0.27 0.12 0.08
CA PHE A 59 -0.69 0.13 -1.02
C PHE A 59 -1.89 -0.78 -0.72
N MET A 60 -1.65 -2.01 -0.27
CA MET A 60 -2.73 -2.95 0.05
C MET A 60 -3.60 -2.45 1.21
N ALA A 61 -2.99 -1.86 2.25
CA ALA A 61 -3.73 -1.20 3.32
C ALA A 61 -4.57 -0.02 2.81
N THR A 62 -4.01 0.78 1.90
CA THR A 62 -4.67 1.95 1.33
C THR A 62 -5.85 1.59 0.43
N VAL A 63 -5.65 0.70 -0.55
CA VAL A 63 -6.69 0.31 -1.52
C VAL A 63 -7.87 -0.40 -0.86
N ILE A 64 -7.63 -1.17 0.21
CA ILE A 64 -8.69 -1.82 0.99
C ILE A 64 -9.50 -0.78 1.78
N HIS A 65 -8.86 0.29 2.26
CA HIS A 65 -9.54 1.36 3.01
C HIS A 65 -10.35 2.33 2.15
N ILE A 66 -10.18 2.35 0.82
CA ILE A 66 -10.95 3.23 -0.06
C ILE A 66 -12.46 3.01 0.14
N GLN A 67 -13.16 4.09 0.45
CA GLN A 67 -14.58 4.13 0.75
C GLN A 67 -15.43 4.55 -0.47
N PRO A 68 -16.77 4.37 -0.43
CA PRO A 68 -17.66 4.83 -1.49
C PRO A 68 -17.49 6.31 -1.86
N LYS A 69 -17.27 7.17 -0.85
CA LYS A 69 -17.12 8.62 -1.00
C LYS A 69 -15.78 9.07 -1.60
N ASP A 70 -14.79 8.17 -1.64
CA ASP A 70 -13.44 8.55 -2.03
C ASP A 70 -13.32 8.67 -3.54
N THR A 71 -12.54 9.65 -3.97
CA THR A 71 -12.32 10.01 -5.37
C THR A 71 -10.83 10.15 -5.63
N ARG A 72 -10.44 10.35 -6.90
CA ARG A 72 -9.05 10.61 -7.28
C ARG A 72 -8.38 11.70 -6.45
N SER A 73 -9.11 12.73 -6.04
CA SER A 73 -8.57 13.82 -5.21
C SER A 73 -8.55 13.54 -3.71
N THR A 74 -8.97 12.35 -3.27
CA THR A 74 -8.86 11.93 -1.88
C THR A 74 -7.40 11.59 -1.59
N ASP A 75 -6.86 12.17 -0.53
CA ASP A 75 -5.56 11.80 0.01
C ASP A 75 -5.72 10.73 1.09
N GLN A 76 -4.80 9.77 1.13
CA GLN A 76 -4.77 8.71 2.15
C GLN A 76 -3.46 8.76 2.94
N VAL A 77 -3.53 8.37 4.21
CA VAL A 77 -2.39 8.37 5.14
C VAL A 77 -2.33 7.05 5.90
N MET A 78 -1.12 6.65 6.31
CA MET A 78 -0.93 5.45 7.13
C MET A 78 -0.79 5.80 8.60
N GLY A 79 -1.52 5.07 9.44
CA GLY A 79 -1.35 5.06 10.89
C GLY A 79 -1.65 6.39 11.59
N ASP A 80 -2.50 7.24 11.01
CA ASP A 80 -2.89 8.53 11.59
C ASP A 80 -3.56 8.38 12.96
N TRP A 81 -4.44 7.37 13.09
CA TRP A 81 -5.07 7.02 14.35
C TRP A 81 -4.06 6.44 15.34
N ILE A 82 -3.33 5.37 15.00
CA ILE A 82 -2.43 4.73 15.98
C ILE A 82 -1.27 5.65 16.41
N TYR A 83 -0.78 6.52 15.52
CA TYR A 83 0.29 7.48 15.79
C TYR A 83 -0.19 8.82 16.37
N ASN A 84 -1.51 9.06 16.36
CA ASN A 84 -2.12 10.31 16.79
C ASN A 84 -1.57 11.56 16.08
N LYS A 85 -1.40 11.43 14.77
CA LYS A 85 -0.91 12.51 13.90
C LYS A 85 -1.75 12.48 12.64
N PRO A 86 -2.55 13.53 12.35
CA PRO A 86 -3.41 13.55 11.17
C PRO A 86 -2.69 13.31 9.84
N ALA A 87 -1.40 13.67 9.75
CA ALA A 87 -0.58 13.42 8.56
C ALA A 87 0.01 12.00 8.47
N GLY A 88 -0.23 11.13 9.46
CA GLY A 88 0.30 9.78 9.50
C GLY A 88 1.81 9.66 9.73
N ILE A 89 2.33 8.45 9.53
CA ILE A 89 3.72 8.06 9.81
C ILE A 89 4.69 8.24 8.63
N ARG A 90 4.17 8.44 7.41
CA ARG A 90 4.98 8.58 6.19
C ARG A 90 5.35 10.04 5.93
N ALA A 91 6.26 10.27 4.98
CA ALA A 91 6.75 11.62 4.66
C ALA A 91 5.66 12.46 3.97
N TYR A 92 4.91 11.84 3.06
CA TYR A 92 3.79 12.47 2.35
C TYR A 92 2.57 11.54 2.33
N PRO A 93 1.34 12.09 2.29
CA PRO A 93 0.15 11.33 1.96
C PRO A 93 0.27 10.66 0.59
N TYR A 94 -0.45 9.55 0.39
CA TYR A 94 -0.70 9.04 -0.95
C TYR A 94 -1.75 9.93 -1.60
N SER A 95 -1.35 10.58 -2.67
CA SER A 95 -2.14 11.61 -3.36
C SER A 95 -1.82 11.55 -4.84
N THR A 96 -2.81 11.84 -5.68
CA THR A 96 -2.57 12.07 -7.12
C THR A 96 -2.18 13.51 -7.43
N SER A 97 -1.93 14.33 -6.40
CA SER A 97 -1.48 15.70 -6.54
C SER A 97 0.01 15.82 -6.24
N LEU A 98 0.78 16.29 -7.23
CA LEU A 98 2.22 16.57 -7.05
C LEU A 98 2.50 17.73 -6.09
N THR A 99 1.49 18.50 -5.67
CA THR A 99 1.65 19.49 -4.59
C THR A 99 1.60 18.85 -3.21
N THR A 100 0.83 17.78 -3.05
CA THR A 100 0.67 17.05 -1.78
C THR A 100 1.74 15.96 -1.64
N SER A 101 1.98 15.21 -2.73
CA SER A 101 3.00 14.15 -2.81
C SER A 101 3.97 14.50 -3.95
N PRO A 102 5.06 15.24 -3.68
CA PRO A 102 5.95 15.78 -4.72
C PRO A 102 6.93 14.74 -5.29
N TYR A 103 6.63 13.46 -5.12
CA TYR A 103 7.46 12.37 -5.60
C TYR A 103 7.51 12.34 -7.13
N THR A 104 8.71 12.18 -7.68
CA THR A 104 8.96 11.97 -9.11
C THR A 104 9.90 10.78 -9.29
N SER A 105 10.13 10.30 -10.51
CA SER A 105 11.09 9.21 -10.75
C SER A 105 12.50 9.51 -10.23
N LYS A 106 12.91 10.78 -10.14
CA LYS A 106 14.21 11.19 -9.59
C LYS A 106 14.26 11.18 -8.06
N SER A 107 13.11 11.10 -7.40
CA SER A 107 13.07 11.09 -5.94
C SER A 107 13.72 9.84 -5.36
N VAL A 108 13.66 8.70 -6.06
CA VAL A 108 14.19 7.42 -5.56
C VAL A 108 15.70 7.47 -5.26
N ASP A 109 16.46 8.23 -6.05
CA ASP A 109 17.92 8.34 -5.94
C ASP A 109 18.38 8.95 -4.60
N SER A 110 17.52 9.71 -3.92
CA SER A 110 17.84 10.35 -2.65
C SER A 110 17.26 9.64 -1.42
N LEU A 111 16.51 8.55 -1.60
CA LEU A 111 15.92 7.79 -0.50
C LEU A 111 16.92 6.75 0.00
N SER A 112 16.96 6.55 1.32
CA SER A 112 17.91 5.61 1.95
C SER A 112 17.24 4.60 2.89
N GLY A 113 16.06 4.90 3.41
CA GLY A 113 15.25 3.96 4.20
C GLY A 113 14.24 3.20 3.36
N VAL A 114 14.02 1.92 3.66
CA VAL A 114 13.00 1.10 2.98
C VAL A 114 11.60 1.71 3.12
N HIS A 115 11.27 2.31 4.28
CA HIS A 115 9.98 2.97 4.46
C HIS A 115 9.81 4.23 3.59
N ASP A 116 10.89 4.96 3.33
CA ASP A 116 10.84 6.16 2.47
C ASP A 116 10.68 5.75 1.01
N MET A 117 11.45 4.74 0.57
CA MET A 117 11.30 4.10 -0.75
C MET A 117 9.91 3.48 -0.91
N GLY A 118 9.35 2.90 0.15
CA GLY A 118 8.00 2.35 0.18
C GLY A 118 6.93 3.42 0.07
N ASN A 119 7.08 4.57 0.75
CA ASN A 119 6.16 5.69 0.58
C ASN A 119 6.13 6.15 -0.89
N TYR A 120 7.29 6.23 -1.54
CA TYR A 120 7.39 6.52 -2.98
C TYR A 120 6.66 5.47 -3.83
N TRP A 121 6.98 4.18 -3.63
CA TRP A 121 6.41 3.09 -4.42
C TRP A 121 4.89 2.98 -4.27
N ALA A 122 4.38 3.09 -3.04
CA ALA A 122 2.96 3.12 -2.77
C ALA A 122 2.25 4.31 -3.44
N THR A 123 2.88 5.49 -3.52
CA THR A 123 2.34 6.63 -4.28
C THR A 123 2.24 6.31 -5.78
N VAL A 124 3.23 5.64 -6.37
CA VAL A 124 3.17 5.18 -7.77
C VAL A 124 1.98 4.24 -7.97
N LEU A 125 1.78 3.27 -7.07
CA LEU A 125 0.66 2.33 -7.16
C LEU A 125 -0.70 3.01 -6.90
N TYR A 126 -0.74 4.05 -6.08
CA TYR A 126 -1.94 4.87 -5.85
C TYR A 126 -2.42 5.56 -7.13
N GLU A 127 -1.49 6.10 -7.92
CA GLU A 127 -1.78 6.67 -9.24
C GLU A 127 -2.30 5.61 -10.23
N VAL A 128 -1.68 4.43 -10.25
CA VAL A 128 -2.12 3.29 -11.07
C VAL A 128 -3.54 2.88 -10.70
N MET A 129 -3.84 2.75 -9.41
CA MET A 129 -5.16 2.40 -8.90
C MET A 129 -6.22 3.39 -9.37
N TRP A 130 -6.00 4.71 -9.21
CA TRP A 130 -6.97 5.70 -9.65
C TRP A 130 -7.15 5.72 -11.17
N ASN A 131 -6.09 5.49 -11.95
CA ASN A 131 -6.21 5.34 -13.40
C ASN A 131 -7.08 4.14 -13.80
N LEU A 132 -6.95 3.03 -13.09
CA LEU A 132 -7.79 1.85 -13.31
C LEU A 132 -9.23 2.08 -12.85
N ILE A 133 -9.44 2.75 -11.72
CA ILE A 133 -10.78 3.11 -11.21
C ILE A 133 -11.50 4.04 -12.19
N ASP A 134 -10.84 5.07 -12.71
CA ASP A 134 -11.47 5.99 -13.68
C ASP A 134 -11.91 5.25 -14.95
N LYS A 135 -11.16 4.23 -15.36
CA LYS A 135 -11.44 3.46 -16.58
C LYS A 135 -12.49 2.36 -16.36
N HIS A 136 -12.46 1.68 -15.23
CA HIS A 136 -13.23 0.46 -14.98
C HIS A 136 -14.26 0.60 -13.85
N GLY A 137 -14.40 1.78 -13.27
CA GLY A 137 -15.22 2.02 -12.09
C GLY A 137 -14.60 1.45 -10.82
N LYS A 138 -15.31 1.60 -9.71
CA LYS A 138 -14.93 1.11 -8.38
C LYS A 138 -16.04 0.26 -7.80
N ASN A 139 -15.72 -0.96 -7.38
CA ASN A 139 -16.63 -1.80 -6.62
C ASN A 139 -16.42 -1.54 -5.12
N ASP A 140 -17.45 -1.02 -4.44
CA ASP A 140 -17.41 -0.73 -3.00
C ASP A 140 -17.80 -1.91 -2.12
N ALA A 141 -18.17 -3.06 -2.69
CA ALA A 141 -18.36 -4.29 -1.91
C ALA A 141 -17.02 -4.79 -1.33
N ASP A 142 -17.10 -5.63 -0.29
CA ASP A 142 -15.92 -6.20 0.39
C ASP A 142 -15.18 -7.24 -0.46
N ILE A 143 -15.85 -7.82 -1.46
CA ILE A 143 -15.31 -8.86 -2.33
C ILE A 143 -15.39 -8.48 -3.82
N PRO A 144 -14.38 -8.87 -4.62
CA PRO A 144 -14.38 -8.65 -6.06
C PRO A 144 -15.46 -9.46 -6.76
N LYS A 145 -15.94 -8.93 -7.89
CA LYS A 145 -16.64 -9.71 -8.91
C LYS A 145 -15.68 -9.98 -10.05
N PHE A 146 -15.68 -11.21 -10.55
CA PHE A 146 -14.82 -11.63 -11.64
C PHE A 146 -15.62 -11.96 -12.90
N SER A 147 -15.04 -11.65 -14.05
CA SER A 147 -15.46 -12.14 -15.36
C SER A 147 -14.26 -12.82 -16.00
N ASN A 148 -14.35 -14.13 -16.26
CA ASN A 148 -13.25 -14.94 -16.81
C ASN A 148 -11.92 -14.78 -16.07
N GLY A 149 -11.96 -14.72 -14.73
CA GLY A 149 -10.78 -14.57 -13.87
C GLY A 149 -10.24 -13.14 -13.73
N VAL A 150 -10.84 -12.15 -14.40
CA VAL A 150 -10.45 -10.74 -14.32
C VAL A 150 -11.45 -9.96 -13.44
N PRO A 151 -11.01 -9.16 -12.46
CA PRO A 151 -11.90 -8.28 -11.71
C PRO A 151 -12.66 -7.32 -12.63
N THR A 152 -13.94 -7.09 -12.33
CA THR A 152 -14.79 -6.25 -13.19
C THR A 152 -14.61 -4.75 -12.96
N ASP A 153 -13.88 -4.33 -11.93
CA ASP A 153 -13.66 -2.94 -11.56
C ASP A 153 -12.18 -2.62 -11.32
N GLY A 154 -11.85 -1.34 -11.33
CA GLY A 154 -10.48 -0.85 -11.26
C GLY A 154 -9.79 -1.05 -9.90
N LYS A 155 -10.54 -1.00 -8.79
CA LYS A 155 -9.99 -1.16 -7.44
C LYS A 155 -9.41 -2.57 -7.28
N TYR A 156 -10.22 -3.58 -7.54
CA TYR A 156 -9.78 -4.97 -7.45
C TYR A 156 -8.86 -5.39 -8.60
N LEU A 157 -8.97 -4.78 -9.78
CA LEU A 157 -8.02 -5.00 -10.87
C LEU A 157 -6.62 -4.51 -10.48
N ALA A 158 -6.50 -3.34 -9.84
CA ALA A 158 -5.23 -2.84 -9.34
C ALA A 158 -4.60 -3.82 -8.33
N MET A 159 -5.38 -4.28 -7.34
CA MET A 159 -4.93 -5.30 -6.38
C MET A 159 -4.48 -6.58 -7.06
N LYS A 160 -5.25 -7.08 -8.03
CA LYS A 160 -4.94 -8.32 -8.76
C LYS A 160 -3.64 -8.19 -9.56
N LEU A 161 -3.46 -7.08 -10.28
CA LEU A 161 -2.25 -6.86 -11.07
C LEU A 161 -1.00 -6.75 -10.18
N VAL A 162 -1.10 -6.10 -9.02
CA VAL A 162 -0.01 -6.04 -8.04
C VAL A 162 0.34 -7.43 -7.52
N VAL A 163 -0.66 -8.24 -7.15
CA VAL A 163 -0.41 -9.60 -6.67
C VAL A 163 0.20 -10.49 -7.76
N ASP A 164 -0.27 -10.37 -9.00
CA ASP A 164 0.27 -11.15 -10.12
C ASP A 164 1.69 -10.74 -10.48
N GLU A 165 2.00 -9.45 -10.45
CA GLU A 165 3.34 -8.91 -10.67
C GLU A 165 4.36 -9.53 -9.71
N MET A 166 4.02 -9.66 -8.42
CA MET A 166 4.89 -10.33 -7.44
C MET A 166 5.24 -11.77 -7.83
N THR A 167 4.35 -12.48 -8.53
CA THR A 167 4.60 -13.86 -8.99
C THR A 167 5.44 -13.96 -10.26
N LEU A 168 5.54 -12.86 -11.00
CA LEU A 168 6.21 -12.80 -12.30
C LEU A 168 7.61 -12.20 -12.21
N GLN A 169 7.82 -11.24 -11.30
CA GLN A 169 9.11 -10.61 -11.14
C GLN A 169 10.18 -11.64 -10.72
N VAL A 170 11.29 -11.65 -11.46
CA VAL A 170 12.46 -12.46 -11.13
C VAL A 170 13.41 -11.58 -10.32
N PRO A 171 13.82 -12.01 -9.10
CA PRO A 171 14.76 -11.25 -8.28
C PRO A 171 16.15 -11.12 -8.90
#